data_AF-A0A7D5YKA1-F1
#
_entry.id   AF-A0A7D5YKA1-F1
#
_cell.length_a   1.000
_cell.length_b   1.000
_cell.length_c   1.000
_cell.angle_alpha   90.00
_cell.angle_beta   90.00
_cell.angle_gamma   90.00
#
_symmetry.space_group_name_H-M   'P 1'
#
loop_
_entity.id
_entity.type
_entity.pdbx_description
1 polymer ?
#
loop_
_entity_poly.entity_id
_entity_poly.type
_entity_poly.pdbx_seq_one_letter_code
_entity_poly.pdbx_strand_id
1 'polypeptide(L)'
;MKYSWYRGISWSSIFFIPSLVDIFRFKMFPQNTIDSLSKIFRTIVAQRGGYDREKETNNDLLDALLNIKRKADKEGISEDLLIAQAFIFLQGGFDTSSVVLTFATYELAFQPHIQRFSENIQPWVGWTAKRARTIKLTIS
;
A
#
# COMPACT_ATOMS: atom_id res chain seq x y z
N MET A 1 -13.22 -6.68 20.68
CA MET A 1 -13.76 -5.98 19.49
C MET A 1 -15.20 -6.42 19.30
N LYS A 2 -16.19 -5.52 19.33
CA LYS A 2 -17.60 -5.89 19.12
C LYS A 2 -17.89 -5.93 17.62
N TYR A 3 -18.24 -7.10 17.09
CA TYR A 3 -18.65 -7.25 15.70
C TYR A 3 -20.06 -6.66 15.53
N SER A 4 -20.19 -5.69 14.63
CA SER A 4 -21.46 -5.06 14.29
C SER A 4 -21.85 -5.52 12.89
N TRP A 5 -22.93 -6.30 12.78
CA TRP A 5 -23.43 -6.83 11.51
C TRP A 5 -23.74 -5.72 10.48
N TYR A 6 -24.04 -4.50 10.96
CA TYR A 6 -24.14 -3.29 10.14
C TYR A 6 -22.90 -3.04 9.29
N ARG A 7 -21.69 -3.27 9.83
CA ARG A 7 -20.44 -3.12 9.05
C ARG A 7 -20.37 -4.13 7.91
N GLY A 8 -20.79 -5.38 8.14
CA GLY A 8 -20.78 -6.41 7.09
C GLY A 8 -21.67 -6.02 5.91
N ILE A 9 -22.88 -5.53 6.20
CA ILE A 9 -23.80 -5.03 5.17
C ILE A 9 -23.22 -3.81 4.45
N SER A 10 -22.53 -2.89 5.16
CA SER A 10 -21.84 -1.76 4.53
C SER A 10 -20.79 -2.22 3.51
N TRP A 11 -19.95 -3.20 3.85
CA TRP A 11 -18.96 -3.76 2.93
C TRP A 11 -19.60 -4.42 1.71
N SER A 12 -20.73 -5.13 1.88
CA SER A 12 -21.47 -5.72 0.77
C SER A 12 -22.13 -4.67 -0.13
N SER A 13 -22.64 -3.56 0.43
CA SER A 13 -23.27 -2.50 -0.37
C SER A 13 -22.31 -1.78 -1.30
N ILE A 14 -21.03 -1.62 -0.90
CA ILE A 14 -19.99 -1.00 -1.75
C ILE A 14 -19.79 -1.81 -3.04
N PHE A 15 -19.92 -3.14 -2.98
CA PHE A 15 -19.66 -4.03 -4.11
C PHE A 15 -20.89 -4.23 -5.02
N PHE A 16 -22.10 -4.31 -4.44
CA PHE A 16 -23.32 -4.65 -5.20
C PHE A 16 -24.21 -3.45 -5.56
N ILE A 17 -24.22 -2.38 -4.75
CA ILE A 17 -25.07 -1.20 -4.98
C ILE A 17 -24.29 0.08 -4.60
N PRO A 18 -23.45 0.60 -5.52
CA PRO A 18 -22.59 1.76 -5.22
C PRO A 18 -23.37 3.02 -4.83
N SER A 19 -24.63 3.18 -5.25
CA SER A 19 -25.50 4.31 -4.89
C SER A 19 -25.96 4.32 -3.41
N LEU A 20 -25.87 3.19 -2.68
CA LEU A 20 -26.17 3.14 -1.25
C LEU A 20 -25.03 3.68 -0.37
N VAL A 21 -23.81 3.80 -0.92
CA VAL A 21 -22.62 4.25 -0.19
C VAL A 21 -22.75 5.72 0.23
N ASP A 22 -23.38 6.55 -0.60
CA ASP A 22 -23.59 7.98 -0.33
C ASP A 22 -24.63 8.24 0.77
N ILE A 23 -25.65 7.37 0.90
CA ILE A 23 -26.73 7.50 1.89
C ILE A 23 -26.20 7.30 3.32
N PHE A 24 -25.24 6.40 3.50
CA PHE A 24 -24.81 6.01 4.84
C PHE A 24 -23.52 6.66 5.35
N ARG A 25 -22.77 7.41 4.52
CA ARG A 25 -21.58 8.19 4.93
C ARG A 25 -20.67 7.43 5.93
N PHE A 26 -20.51 6.13 5.72
CA PHE A 26 -19.86 5.27 6.70
C PHE A 26 -18.36 5.54 6.73
N LYS A 27 -17.82 5.78 7.93
CA LYS A 27 -16.37 5.77 8.15
C LYS A 27 -15.87 4.32 7.99
N MET A 28 -15.26 4.02 6.84
CA MET A 28 -14.71 2.68 6.53
C MET A 28 -13.70 2.20 7.58
N PHE A 29 -13.03 3.12 8.29
CA PHE A 29 -11.97 2.81 9.23
C PHE A 29 -12.19 3.44 10.60
N PRO A 30 -11.68 2.82 11.69
CA PRO A 30 -11.65 3.44 13.01
C PRO A 30 -10.82 4.72 13.00
N GLN A 31 -11.25 5.74 13.73
CA GLN A 31 -10.58 7.04 13.75
C GLN A 31 -9.11 6.94 14.22
N ASN A 32 -8.84 6.12 15.25
CA ASN A 32 -7.48 5.91 15.75
C ASN A 32 -6.50 5.37 14.69
N THR A 33 -7.00 4.57 13.73
CA THR A 33 -6.19 4.01 12.64
C THR A 33 -5.86 5.11 11.63
N ILE A 34 -6.85 5.94 11.29
CA ILE A 34 -6.68 7.10 10.42
C ILE A 34 -5.63 8.04 11.03
N ASP A 35 -5.75 8.37 12.31
CA ASP A 35 -4.82 9.29 12.99
C ASP A 35 -3.38 8.76 12.98
N SER A 36 -3.21 7.45 13.20
CA SER A 36 -1.91 6.78 13.17
C SER A 36 -1.30 6.82 11.77
N LEU A 37 -2.09 6.54 10.73
CA LEU A 37 -1.63 6.56 9.34
C LEU A 37 -1.32 7.98 8.86
N SER A 38 -2.17 8.96 9.19
CA SER A 38 -1.92 10.37 8.91
C SER A 38 -0.60 10.83 9.55
N LYS A 39 -0.31 10.40 10.78
CA LYS A 39 0.96 10.70 11.45
C LYS A 39 2.15 10.09 10.70
N ILE A 40 2.05 8.83 10.27
CA ILE A 40 3.10 8.16 9.50
C ILE A 40 3.33 8.91 8.17
N PHE A 41 2.25 9.20 7.45
CA PHE A 41 2.30 9.92 6.18
C PHE A 41 3.00 11.27 6.32
N ARG A 42 2.56 12.10 7.28
CA ARG A 42 3.16 13.41 7.57
C ARG A 42 4.64 13.31 7.94
N THR A 43 5.01 12.29 8.72
CA THR A 43 6.40 12.07 9.11
C THR A 43 7.27 11.75 7.88
N ILE A 44 6.80 10.90 6.98
CA ILE A 44 7.54 10.54 5.76
C ILE A 44 7.65 11.74 4.82
N VAL A 45 6.59 12.53 4.66
CA VAL A 45 6.63 13.76 3.85
C VAL A 45 7.62 14.77 4.43
N ALA A 46 7.60 14.96 5.76
CA ALA A 46 8.54 15.85 6.44
C ALA A 46 10.00 15.41 6.23
N GLN A 47 10.29 14.11 6.34
CA GLN A 47 11.62 13.55 6.08
C GLN A 47 12.09 13.73 4.63
N ARG A 48 11.17 13.86 3.66
CA ARG A 48 11.49 14.06 2.24
C ARG A 48 11.71 15.52 1.85
N GLY A 49 11.49 16.46 2.78
CA GLY A 49 11.65 17.89 2.56
C GLY A 49 10.34 18.64 2.28
N GLY A 50 9.20 18.07 2.67
CA GLY A 50 7.89 18.74 2.57
C GLY A 50 7.13 18.49 1.27
N TYR A 51 6.04 19.24 1.08
CA TYR A 51 5.11 19.08 -0.05
C TYR A 51 5.57 19.77 -1.34
N ASP A 52 6.40 20.82 -1.22
CA ASP A 52 6.74 21.73 -2.33
C ASP A 52 8.05 21.40 -3.02
N ARG A 53 8.80 20.42 -2.49
CA ARG A 53 10.10 20.05 -3.06
C ARG A 53 9.89 19.39 -4.43
N GLU A 54 10.47 20.01 -5.45
CA GLU A 54 10.51 19.43 -6.78
C GLU A 54 11.51 18.29 -6.84
N LYS A 55 11.02 17.13 -7.28
CA LYS A 55 11.83 15.96 -7.55
C LYS A 55 11.54 15.56 -8.99
N GLU A 56 12.58 15.57 -9.83
CA GLU A 56 12.46 15.20 -11.25
C GLU A 56 12.09 13.73 -11.45
N THR A 57 12.36 12.88 -10.45
CA THR A 57 12.14 11.43 -10.52
C THR A 57 11.07 10.96 -9.54
N ASN A 58 10.05 10.28 -10.07
CA ASN A 58 9.03 9.59 -9.27
C ASN A 58 9.55 8.20 -8.91
N ASN A 59 10.12 8.04 -7.72
CA ASN A 59 10.75 6.77 -7.31
C ASN A 59 9.79 5.82 -6.59
N ASP A 60 8.65 6.32 -6.09
CA ASP A 60 7.66 5.52 -5.40
C ASP A 60 6.24 6.12 -5.46
N LEU A 61 5.29 5.41 -4.86
CA LEU A 61 3.88 5.79 -4.79
C LEU A 61 3.65 7.14 -4.08
N LEU A 62 4.43 7.46 -3.03
CA LEU A 62 4.27 8.72 -2.31
C LEU A 62 4.74 9.90 -3.18
N ASP A 63 5.87 9.75 -3.86
CA ASP A 63 6.37 10.75 -4.80
C ASP A 63 5.36 10.98 -5.94
N ALA A 64 4.71 9.93 -6.45
CA ALA A 64 3.65 10.04 -7.44
C ALA A 64 2.43 10.82 -6.90
N LEU A 65 1.99 10.56 -5.68
CA LEU A 65 0.87 11.28 -5.04
C LEU A 65 1.19 12.76 -4.81
N LEU A 66 2.42 13.08 -4.38
CA LEU A 66 2.88 14.46 -4.22
C LEU A 66 2.94 15.19 -5.57
N ASN A 67 3.39 14.52 -6.62
CA ASN A 67 3.43 15.07 -7.98
C ASN A 67 2.01 15.34 -8.52
N ILE A 68 1.06 14.42 -8.27
CA ILE A 68 -0.36 14.62 -8.60
C ILE A 68 -0.91 15.85 -7.87
N LYS A 69 -0.64 15.99 -6.56
CA LYS A 69 -1.05 17.17 -5.79
C LYS A 69 -0.55 18.46 -6.39
N ARG A 70 0.75 18.52 -6.75
CA ARG A 70 1.38 19.70 -7.35
C ARG A 70 0.80 20.05 -8.73
N LYS A 71 0.56 19.06 -9.58
CA LYS A 71 -0.06 19.29 -10.90
C LYS A 71 -1.51 19.75 -10.80
N ALA A 72 -2.22 19.28 -9.79
CA ALA A 72 -3.62 19.60 -9.52
C ALA A 72 -3.78 20.74 -8.50
N ASP A 73 -2.76 21.56 -8.27
CA ASP A 73 -2.80 22.64 -7.27
C ASP A 73 -3.88 23.71 -7.60
N LYS A 74 -4.26 23.82 -8.88
CA LYS A 74 -5.42 24.61 -9.32
C LYS A 74 -6.79 24.05 -8.91
N GLU A 75 -6.86 22.76 -8.55
CA GLU A 75 -8.08 22.06 -8.15
C GLU A 75 -8.23 21.92 -6.63
N GLY A 76 -7.25 22.38 -5.83
CA GLY A 76 -7.36 22.42 -4.38
C GLY A 76 -7.37 21.04 -3.71
N ILE A 77 -6.53 20.11 -4.18
CA ILE A 77 -6.43 18.77 -3.57
C ILE A 77 -5.98 18.88 -2.10
N SER A 78 -6.84 18.42 -1.19
CA SER A 78 -6.56 18.41 0.25
C SER A 78 -5.52 17.35 0.63
N GLU A 79 -4.78 17.61 1.72
CA GLU A 79 -3.86 16.64 2.29
C GLU A 79 -4.57 15.35 2.71
N ASP A 80 -5.78 15.48 3.29
CA ASP A 80 -6.59 14.34 3.71
C ASP A 80 -6.95 13.43 2.53
N LEU A 81 -7.14 14.00 1.34
CA LEU A 81 -7.37 13.20 0.13
C LEU A 81 -6.12 12.42 -0.27
N LEU A 82 -4.92 13.00 -0.17
CA LEU A 82 -3.67 12.27 -0.44
C LEU A 82 -3.48 11.10 0.54
N ILE A 83 -3.73 11.35 1.82
CA ILE A 83 -3.61 10.32 2.86
C ILE A 83 -4.61 9.20 2.60
N ALA A 84 -5.86 9.55 2.25
CA ALA A 84 -6.89 8.58 1.90
C ALA A 84 -6.48 7.73 0.69
N GLN A 85 -5.95 8.33 -0.38
CA GLN A 85 -5.50 7.59 -1.56
C GLN A 85 -4.32 6.65 -1.25
N ALA A 86 -3.31 7.15 -0.54
CA ALA A 86 -2.18 6.31 -0.10
C ALA A 86 -2.66 5.10 0.70
N PHE A 87 -3.64 5.31 1.57
CA PHE A 87 -4.18 4.25 2.40
C PHE A 87 -5.03 3.24 1.61
N ILE A 88 -5.83 3.70 0.64
CA ILE A 88 -6.60 2.80 -0.24
C ILE A 88 -5.67 1.87 -1.00
N PHE A 89 -4.57 2.39 -1.58
CA PHE A 89 -3.58 1.58 -2.28
C PHE A 89 -2.91 0.56 -1.34
N LEU A 90 -2.53 0.99 -0.13
CA LEU A 90 -1.91 0.11 0.85
C LEU A 90 -2.87 -1.00 1.30
N GLN A 91 -4.10 -0.65 1.67
CA GLN A 91 -5.08 -1.60 2.18
C GLN A 91 -5.52 -2.59 1.09
N GLY A 92 -5.81 -2.10 -0.12
CA GLY A 92 -6.23 -2.95 -1.23
C GLY A 92 -5.14 -3.92 -1.67
N GLY A 93 -3.89 -3.47 -1.69
CA GLY A 93 -2.75 -4.33 -1.99
C GLY A 93 -2.45 -5.34 -0.86
N PHE A 94 -2.57 -4.93 0.39
CA PHE A 94 -2.31 -5.78 1.55
C PHE A 94 -3.33 -6.92 1.66
N ASP A 95 -4.63 -6.62 1.62
CA ASP A 95 -5.67 -7.62 1.83
C ASP A 95 -5.62 -8.71 0.75
N THR A 96 -5.61 -8.30 -0.51
CA THR A 96 -5.53 -9.24 -1.66
C THR A 96 -4.24 -10.05 -1.66
N SER A 97 -3.08 -9.41 -1.49
CA SER A 97 -1.79 -10.10 -1.53
C SER A 97 -1.59 -11.01 -0.31
N SER A 98 -2.06 -10.61 0.87
CA SER A 98 -1.93 -11.42 2.09
C SER A 98 -2.74 -12.71 1.98
N VAL A 99 -3.96 -12.63 1.43
CA VAL A 99 -4.80 -13.81 1.17
C VAL A 99 -4.13 -14.73 0.14
N VAL A 100 -3.65 -14.18 -0.99
CA VAL A 100 -2.93 -14.95 -2.00
C VAL A 100 -1.69 -15.62 -1.43
N LEU A 101 -0.89 -14.90 -0.63
CA LEU A 101 0.29 -15.46 0.03
C LEU A 101 -0.07 -16.56 1.04
N THR A 102 -1.17 -16.38 1.77
CA THR A 102 -1.66 -17.40 2.72
C THR A 102 -2.05 -18.68 1.98
N PHE A 103 -2.81 -18.60 0.90
CA PHE A 103 -3.14 -19.78 0.09
C PHE A 103 -1.93 -20.37 -0.61
N ALA A 104 -1.05 -19.54 -1.16
CA ALA A 104 0.17 -20.00 -1.82
C ALA A 104 1.07 -20.77 -0.85
N THR A 105 1.28 -20.26 0.37
CA THR A 105 2.07 -20.93 1.39
C THR A 105 1.38 -22.18 1.94
N TYR A 106 0.05 -22.17 2.05
CA TYR A 106 -0.73 -23.34 2.41
C TYR A 106 -0.54 -24.48 1.39
N GLU A 107 -0.74 -24.22 0.11
CA GLU A 107 -0.56 -25.23 -0.95
C GLU A 107 0.89 -25.69 -1.05
N LEU A 108 1.85 -24.77 -0.87
CA LEU A 108 3.27 -25.09 -0.89
C LEU A 108 3.65 -26.08 0.22
N ALA A 109 3.03 -26.00 1.40
CA ALA A 109 3.29 -26.93 2.51
C ALA A 109 2.90 -28.38 2.16
N PHE A 110 1.92 -28.59 1.27
CA PHE A 110 1.48 -29.92 0.83
C PHE A 110 2.18 -30.42 -0.43
N GLN A 111 3.08 -29.62 -1.04
CA GLN A 111 3.80 -29.98 -2.26
C GLN A 111 5.32 -30.01 -2.05
N PRO A 112 5.89 -31.10 -1.49
CA PRO A 112 7.32 -31.20 -1.15
C PRO A 112 8.26 -31.06 -2.36
N HIS A 113 7.76 -31.34 -3.57
CA HIS A 113 8.52 -31.21 -4.81
C HIS A 113 8.71 -29.74 -5.21
N ILE A 114 7.71 -28.89 -5.00
CA ILE A 114 7.77 -27.43 -5.26
C ILE A 114 8.56 -26.74 -4.15
N GLN A 115 8.39 -27.18 -2.90
CA GLN A 115 9.16 -26.65 -1.78
C GLN A 115 10.68 -26.81 -2.00
N ARG A 116 11.13 -27.96 -2.53
CA ARG A 116 12.54 -28.17 -2.92
C ARG A 116 12.99 -27.27 -4.07
N PHE A 117 12.10 -26.90 -4.99
CA PHE A 117 12.45 -25.92 -6.02
C PHE A 117 12.78 -24.55 -5.39
N SER A 118 12.06 -24.12 -4.34
CA SER A 118 12.38 -22.87 -3.64
C SER A 118 13.82 -22.83 -3.08
N GLU A 119 14.34 -23.96 -2.62
CA GLU A 119 15.72 -24.11 -2.14
C GLU A 119 16.73 -23.94 -3.28
N ASN A 120 16.40 -24.44 -4.47
CA ASN A 120 17.25 -24.32 -5.67
C ASN A 120 17.35 -22.88 -6.21
N ILE A 121 16.41 -22.00 -5.86
CA ILE A 121 16.42 -20.59 -6.26
C ILE A 121 17.22 -19.73 -5.26
N GLN A 122 17.44 -20.20 -4.03
CA GLN A 122 18.19 -19.45 -3.01
C GLN A 122 19.59 -18.96 -3.49
N PRO A 123 20.38 -19.76 -4.23
CA PRO A 123 21.64 -19.29 -4.80
C PRO A 123 21.48 -18.10 -5.76
N TRP A 124 20.39 -18.05 -6.53
CA TRP A 124 20.09 -16.96 -7.46
C TRP A 124 19.65 -15.69 -6.72
N VAL A 125 18.89 -15.84 -5.63
CA VAL A 125 18.53 -14.73 -4.74
C VAL A 125 19.79 -14.15 -4.07
N GLY A 126 20.70 -15.01 -3.59
CA GLY A 126 21.98 -14.57 -3.04
C GLY A 126 22.88 -13.89 -4.08
N TRP A 127 22.91 -14.42 -5.31
CA TRP A 127 23.68 -13.86 -6.41
C TRP A 127 23.17 -12.49 -6.86
N THR A 128 21.84 -12.30 -6.98
CA THR A 128 21.24 -11.00 -7.35
C THR A 128 21.53 -9.94 -6.29
N ALA A 129 21.44 -10.29 -4.99
CA ALA A 129 21.79 -9.40 -3.89
C ALA A 129 23.27 -9.01 -3.89
N LYS A 130 24.17 -9.96 -4.20
CA LYS A 130 25.61 -9.71 -4.31
C LYS A 130 25.94 -8.82 -5.51
N ARG A 131 25.31 -9.08 -6.67
CA ARG A 131 25.49 -8.30 -7.90
C ARG A 131 24.99 -6.86 -7.77
N ALA A 132 23.84 -6.64 -7.13
CA ALA A 132 23.34 -5.30 -6.85
C ALA A 132 24.29 -4.48 -5.96
N ARG A 133 24.94 -5.14 -4.98
CA ARG A 133 25.94 -4.52 -4.12
C ARG A 133 27.23 -4.18 -4.87
N THR A 134 27.71 -5.06 -5.74
CA THR A 134 28.89 -4.81 -6.59
C THR A 134 28.65 -3.66 -7.56
N ILE A 135 27.48 -3.59 -8.20
CA ILE A 135 27.13 -2.50 -9.12
C ILE A 135 27.10 -1.14 -8.39
N LYS A 136 26.54 -1.08 -7.17
CA LYS A 136 26.60 0.15 -6.35
C LYS A 136 28.01 0.59 -5.97
N LEU A 137 28.93 -0.35 -5.77
CA LEU A 137 30.33 -0.06 -5.42
C LEU A 137 31.18 0.33 -6.64
N THR A 138 30.76 0.00 -7.86
CA THR A 138 31.46 0.38 -9.11
C THR A 138 31.00 1.72 -9.68
N ILE A 139 29.81 2.20 -9.28
CA ILE A 139 29.22 3.48 -9.73
C ILE A 139 29.41 4.60 -8.67
N SER A 140 30.02 4.29 -7.52
CA SER A 140 30.43 5.26 -6.50
C SER A 140 31.92 5.53 -6.57
#